data_AF-A0A2S7SRI2-F1
#
_entry.id   AF-A0A2S7SRI2-F1
#
_cell.length_a   1.000
_cell.length_b   1.000
_cell.length_c   1.000
_cell.angle_alpha   90.00
_cell.angle_beta   90.00
_cell.angle_gamma   90.00
#
_symmetry.space_group_name_H-M   'P 1'
#
loop_
_entity.id
_entity.type
_entity.pdbx_description
1 polymer ?
#
loop_
_entity_poly.entity_id
_entity_poly.type
_entity_poly.pdbx_seq_one_letter_code
_entity_poly.pdbx_strand_id
1 'polypeptide(L)'
;MKTFSELNIKSEREHFTGDKVKIGKVLNKQIVVHDYKIQNSKYTDKCLHLQIEVNNSKHVVFTGSKHLIDVIQKVSKDNFPISTTIVENDDGSFQFT
;
A
#
# COMPACT_ATOMS: atom_id res chain seq x y z
N MET A 1 -34.04 22.10 2.89
CA MET A 1 -32.67 21.65 3.21
C MET A 1 -32.13 20.95 1.98
N LYS A 2 -30.91 21.26 1.53
CA LYS A 2 -30.27 20.55 0.41
C LYS A 2 -29.70 19.23 0.90
N THR A 3 -29.83 18.17 0.11
CA THR A 3 -29.25 16.85 0.37
C THR A 3 -27.88 16.73 -0.29
N PHE A 4 -26.98 15.92 0.27
CA PHE A 4 -25.65 15.71 -0.31
C PHE A 4 -25.70 15.13 -1.73
N SER A 5 -26.74 14.37 -2.07
CA SER A 5 -26.99 13.85 -3.41
C SER A 5 -27.18 14.97 -4.46
N GLU A 6 -27.72 16.12 -4.06
CA GLU A 6 -27.91 17.29 -4.94
C GLU A 6 -26.62 18.09 -5.16
N LEU A 7 -25.59 17.87 -4.32
CA LEU A 7 -24.36 18.66 -4.36
C LEU A 7 -23.33 18.12 -5.35
N ASN A 8 -23.56 16.95 -5.98
CA ASN A 8 -22.67 16.35 -6.98
C ASN A 8 -21.17 16.35 -6.57
N ILE A 9 -20.91 16.28 -5.27
CA ILE A 9 -19.55 16.32 -4.71
C ILE A 9 -18.90 14.99 -5.04
N LYS A 10 -18.11 14.96 -6.10
CA LYS A 10 -17.24 13.82 -6.40
C LYS A 10 -16.06 13.88 -5.42
N SER A 11 -15.97 12.89 -4.55
CA SER A 11 -14.80 12.75 -3.69
C SER A 11 -13.59 12.38 -4.57
N GLU A 12 -12.66 13.31 -4.77
CA GLU A 12 -11.37 13.06 -5.43
C GLU A 12 -10.40 12.21 -4.58
N ARG A 13 -10.92 11.48 -3.59
CA ARG A 13 -10.10 10.55 -2.83
C ARG A 13 -9.95 9.31 -3.71
N GLU A 14 -8.74 9.07 -4.19
CA GLU A 14 -8.36 7.73 -4.64
C GLU A 14 -8.38 6.83 -3.41
N HIS A 15 -9.52 6.20 -3.18
CA HIS A 15 -9.62 5.18 -2.16
C HIS A 15 -8.88 3.95 -2.67
N PHE A 16 -8.00 3.42 -1.84
CA PHE A 16 -7.47 2.09 -2.07
C PHE A 16 -8.62 1.08 -2.20
N THR A 17 -8.46 0.18 -3.16
CA THR A 17 -9.48 -0.78 -3.58
C THR A 17 -9.10 -2.19 -3.16
N GLY A 18 -10.12 -2.97 -2.82
CA GLY A 18 -9.98 -4.35 -2.38
C GLY A 18 -9.76 -4.52 -0.88
N ASP A 19 -9.75 -5.78 -0.47
CA ASP A 19 -9.66 -6.15 0.94
C ASP A 19 -8.24 -6.00 1.49
N LYS A 20 -8.16 -5.73 2.80
CA LYS A 20 -6.90 -5.77 3.54
C LYS A 20 -6.32 -7.17 3.52
N VAL A 21 -5.07 -7.30 3.07
CA VAL A 21 -4.32 -8.56 3.12
C VAL A 21 -3.13 -8.44 4.08
N LYS A 22 -2.88 -9.50 4.85
CA LYS A 22 -1.68 -9.57 5.71
C LYS A 22 -0.44 -9.71 4.84
N ILE A 23 0.63 -9.00 5.19
CA ILE A 23 1.90 -9.04 4.43
C ILE A 23 2.42 -10.48 4.25
N GLY A 24 2.30 -11.32 5.28
CA GLY A 24 2.68 -12.74 5.21
C GLY A 24 1.98 -13.57 4.12
N LYS A 25 0.79 -13.14 3.64
CA LYS A 25 0.10 -13.84 2.53
C LYS A 25 0.64 -13.46 1.15
N VAL A 26 1.44 -12.39 1.07
CA VAL A 26 2.00 -11.86 -0.18
C VAL A 26 3.52 -11.94 -0.23
N LEU A 27 4.17 -12.42 0.83
CA LEU A 27 5.61 -12.69 0.82
C LEU A 27 5.96 -13.72 -0.26
N ASN A 28 7.11 -13.53 -0.89
CA ASN A 28 7.67 -14.41 -1.94
C ASN A 28 6.75 -14.58 -3.15
N LYS A 29 5.83 -13.64 -3.37
CA LYS A 29 4.97 -13.58 -4.55
C LYS A 29 5.29 -12.31 -5.32
N GLN A 30 5.28 -12.43 -6.64
CA GLN A 30 5.31 -11.26 -7.49
C GLN A 30 4.01 -10.48 -7.28
N ILE A 31 4.17 -9.20 -6.98
CA ILE A 31 3.07 -8.25 -6.79
C ILE A 31 3.29 -7.04 -7.69
N VAL A 32 2.20 -6.37 -8.04
CA VAL A 32 2.24 -5.06 -8.69
C VAL A 32 1.81 -4.02 -7.66
N VAL A 33 2.69 -3.08 -7.34
CA VAL A 33 2.35 -1.95 -6.47
C VAL A 33 1.78 -0.84 -7.36
N HIS A 34 0.55 -0.44 -7.11
CA HIS A 34 -0.16 0.60 -7.88
C HIS A 34 -0.02 1.98 -7.25
N ASP A 35 -0.04 2.06 -5.93
CA ASP A 35 0.15 3.31 -5.20
C ASP A 35 0.51 3.02 -3.73
N TYR A 36 0.96 4.05 -3.02
CA TYR A 36 1.25 3.98 -1.59
C TYR A 36 0.85 5.25 -0.87
N LYS A 37 0.48 5.08 0.40
CA LYS A 37 0.19 6.14 1.35
C LYS A 37 0.92 5.89 2.66
N ILE A 38 1.48 6.94 3.24
CA ILE A 38 2.07 6.87 4.58
C ILE A 38 1.18 7.66 5.52
N GLN A 39 0.82 7.05 6.64
CA GLN A 39 0.04 7.67 7.69
C GLN A 39 0.74 7.53 9.03
N ASN A 40 0.50 8.48 9.93
CA ASN A 40 0.90 8.32 11.32
C ASN A 40 0.08 7.19 11.93
N SER A 41 0.74 6.29 12.65
CA SER A 41 0.09 5.18 13.32
C SER A 41 -0.14 5.49 14.80
N LYS A 42 -1.15 4.85 15.39
CA LYS A 42 -1.40 4.95 16.84
C LYS A 42 -0.44 4.07 17.65
N TYR A 43 0.21 3.11 17.00
CA TYR A 43 1.08 2.10 17.63
C TYR A 43 2.57 2.26 17.23
N THR A 44 2.83 2.92 16.10
CA THR A 44 4.15 3.19 15.54
C THR A 44 4.19 4.62 15.01
N ASP A 45 5.35 5.23 14.79
CA ASP A 45 5.42 6.58 14.23
C ASP A 45 4.73 6.67 12.86
N LYS A 46 4.99 5.70 11.97
CA LYS A 46 4.47 5.64 10.61
C LYS A 46 3.96 4.25 10.27
N CYS A 47 2.95 4.20 9.40
CA CYS A 47 2.40 3.01 8.77
C CYS A 47 2.29 3.25 7.27
N LEU A 48 2.85 2.33 6.51
CA LEU A 48 2.77 2.27 5.06
C LEU A 48 1.55 1.47 4.66
N HIS A 49 0.71 2.08 3.84
CA HIS A 49 -0.41 1.43 3.17
C HIS A 49 -0.02 1.29 1.70
N LEU A 50 0.03 0.08 1.18
CA LEU A 50 0.32 -0.22 -0.22
C LEU A 50 -0.93 -0.72 -0.91
N GLN A 51 -1.30 -0.09 -2.02
CA GLN A 51 -2.23 -0.67 -2.98
C GLN A 51 -1.43 -1.64 -3.85
N ILE A 52 -1.74 -2.92 -3.73
CA ILE A 52 -1.08 -3.97 -4.50
C ILE A 52 -2.08 -4.74 -5.34
N GLU A 53 -1.56 -5.47 -6.32
CA GLU A 53 -2.26 -6.50 -7.06
C GLU A 53 -1.45 -7.78 -7.00
N VAL A 54 -2.11 -8.87 -6.64
CA VAL A 54 -1.55 -10.22 -6.58
C VAL A 54 -2.61 -11.19 -7.07
N ASN A 55 -2.24 -12.15 -7.91
CA ASN A 55 -3.19 -13.08 -8.53
C ASN A 55 -4.38 -12.36 -9.20
N ASN A 56 -4.10 -11.27 -9.93
CA ASN A 56 -5.08 -10.42 -10.62
C ASN A 56 -6.16 -9.82 -9.71
N SER A 57 -5.92 -9.78 -8.40
CA SER A 57 -6.83 -9.21 -7.40
C SER A 57 -6.15 -8.07 -6.66
N LYS A 58 -6.84 -6.93 -6.59
CA LYS A 58 -6.38 -5.74 -5.86
C LYS A 58 -6.57 -5.93 -4.36
N HIS A 59 -5.54 -5.60 -3.60
CA HIS A 59 -5.52 -5.71 -2.15
C HIS A 59 -4.76 -4.54 -1.51
N VAL A 60 -4.97 -4.36 -0.22
CA VAL A 60 -4.26 -3.33 0.56
C VAL A 60 -3.39 -3.99 1.63
N VAL A 61 -2.09 -3.71 1.61
CA VAL A 61 -1.14 -4.15 2.64
C VAL A 61 -0.84 -2.99 3.58
N PHE A 62 -0.89 -3.27 4.88
CA PHE A 62 -0.50 -2.33 5.92
C PHE A 62 0.76 -2.85 6.61
N THR A 63 1.81 -2.03 6.68
CA THR A 63 3.08 -2.41 7.30
C THR A 63 3.71 -1.24 8.04
N GLY A 64 4.28 -1.54 9.21
CA GLY A 64 5.09 -0.59 10.00
C GLY A 64 6.58 -0.69 9.70
N SER A 65 7.00 -1.44 8.66
CA SER A 65 8.41 -1.63 8.33
C SER A 65 9.08 -0.31 7.96
N LYS A 66 10.03 0.13 8.79
CA LYS A 66 10.81 1.35 8.56
C LYS A 66 11.61 1.25 7.25
N HIS A 67 12.14 0.07 6.93
CA HIS A 67 12.91 -0.15 5.71
C HIS A 67 12.03 -0.02 4.46
N LEU A 68 10.87 -0.70 4.43
CA LEU A 68 9.96 -0.57 3.29
C LEU A 68 9.44 0.86 3.12
N ILE A 69 9.16 1.57 4.24
CA ILE A 69 8.80 2.99 4.22
C ILE A 69 9.92 3.83 3.58
N ASP A 70 11.17 3.67 4.01
CA ASP A 70 12.29 4.44 3.49
C ASP A 70 12.53 4.19 2.00
N VAL A 71 12.45 2.93 1.57
CA VAL A 71 12.67 2.55 0.15
C VAL A 71 11.55 3.07 -0.74
N ILE A 72 10.28 2.85 -0.39
CA ILE A 72 9.15 3.24 -1.26
C ILE A 72 9.04 4.77 -1.41
N GLN A 73 9.45 5.55 -0.39
CA GLN A 73 9.47 7.01 -0.47
C GLN A 73 10.50 7.56 -1.47
N LYS A 74 11.51 6.77 -1.85
CA LYS A 74 12.52 7.15 -2.85
C LYS A 74 12.06 6.89 -4.29
N VAL A 75 10.97 6.16 -4.48
CA VAL A 75 10.41 5.87 -5.80
C VAL A 75 9.53 7.04 -6.25
N SER A 76 9.82 7.61 -7.44
CA SER A 76 8.95 8.64 -8.03
C SER A 76 7.55 8.10 -8.28
N LYS A 77 6.52 8.94 -8.09
CA LYS A 77 5.12 8.58 -8.34
C LYS A 77 4.86 8.17 -9.80
N ASP A 78 5.65 8.69 -10.75
CA ASP A 78 5.54 8.36 -12.18
C ASP A 78 5.98 6.92 -12.53
N ASN A 79 6.67 6.23 -11.60
CA ASN A 79 7.11 4.85 -11.81
C ASN A 79 6.03 3.81 -11.43
N PHE A 80 4.89 4.26 -10.91
CA PHE A 80 3.79 3.35 -10.59
C PHE A 80 2.86 3.19 -11.81
N PRO A 81 2.33 1.98 -12.07
CA PRO A 81 2.51 0.76 -11.28
C PRO A 81 3.86 0.08 -11.50
N ILE A 82 4.46 -0.47 -10.43
CA ILE A 82 5.74 -1.17 -10.46
C ILE A 82 5.60 -2.63 -9.98
N SER A 83 6.23 -3.57 -10.69
CA SER A 83 6.32 -4.97 -10.28
C SER A 83 7.48 -5.19 -9.32
N THR A 84 7.26 -5.88 -8.20
CA THR A 84 8.29 -6.22 -7.20
C THR A 84 7.87 -7.47 -6.43
N THR A 85 8.78 -8.03 -5.63
CA THR A 85 8.48 -9.06 -4.64
C THR A 85 8.86 -8.56 -3.25
N ILE A 86 8.00 -8.78 -2.26
CA ILE A 86 8.33 -8.54 -0.85
C ILE A 86 8.87 -9.85 -0.28
N VAL A 87 10.08 -9.80 0.27
CA VAL A 87 10.69 -10.93 0.98
C VAL A 87 10.94 -10.57 2.45
N GLU A 88 10.89 -11.58 3.31
CA GLU A 88 11.26 -11.50 4.71
C GLU A 88 12.67 -12.07 4.88
N ASN A 89 13.54 -11.30 5.52
CA ASN A 89 14.92 -11.69 5.83
C ASN A 89 14.98 -12.52 7.11
N ASP A 90 16.12 -13.19 7.37
CA ASP A 90 16.33 -14.00 8.57
C ASP A 90 16.18 -13.22 9.89
N ASP A 91 16.40 -11.90 9.86
CA ASP A 91 16.25 -11.00 11.01
C ASP A 91 14.79 -10.52 11.21
N GLY A 92 13.84 -11.00 10.40
CA GLY A 92 12.43 -10.60 10.42
C GLY A 92 12.16 -9.25 9.77
N SER A 93 13.14 -8.63 9.10
CA SER A 93 12.94 -7.42 8.31
C SER A 93 12.33 -7.74 6.93
N PHE A 94 11.63 -6.76 6.35
CA PHE A 94 11.04 -6.89 5.01
C PHE A 94 11.78 -6.00 4.01
N GLN A 95 12.00 -6.49 2.80
CA GLN A 95 12.62 -5.74 1.70
C GLN A 95 11.87 -5.94 0.37
N PHE A 96 11.98 -4.94 -0.51
CA PHE A 96 11.56 -5.05 -1.91
C PHE A 96 12.70 -5.66 -2.72
N THR A 97 12.37 -6.57 -3.63
CA THR A 97 13.27 -7.25 -4.57
C THR A 97 12.74 -7.20 -5.98
#